data_AF-A0AAU8YCW9-F1
#
_entry.id   AF-A0AAU8YCW9-F1
#
_cell.length_a   1.000
_cell.length_b   1.000
_cell.length_c   1.000
_cell.angle_alpha   90.00
_cell.angle_beta   90.00
_cell.angle_gamma   90.00
#
_symmetry.space_group_name_H-M   'P 1'
#
loop_
_entity.id
_entity.type
_entity.pdbx_description
1 polymer ?
#
loop_
_entity_poly.entity_id
_entity_poly.type
_entity_poly.pdbx_seq_one_letter_code
_entity_poly.pdbx_strand_id
1 'polypeptide(L)'
;MPTKRLIAEQANQYSDDESVKLIREFWNSGKSLNEFCIIKGHPSFQVMMKLISISAAPCERSDSSSWWDIADIDGQYNDEQLSRIASSLAQLHAQLRSIKQEIESLMNGLHY
;
A
#
# COMPACT_ATOMS: atom_id res chain seq x y z
N MET A 1 -19.07 -16.37 -1.59
CA MET A 1 -18.11 -15.26 -1.69
C MET A 1 -18.89 -13.96 -1.63
N PRO A 2 -18.61 -13.03 -0.69
CA PRO A 2 -19.27 -11.72 -0.66
C PRO A 2 -19.00 -10.96 -1.96
N THR A 3 -20.04 -10.35 -2.53
CA THR A 3 -19.99 -9.69 -3.85
C THR A 3 -19.19 -8.39 -3.78
N LYS A 4 -18.47 -8.01 -4.85
CA LYS A 4 -17.62 -6.80 -4.94
C LYS A 4 -18.27 -5.51 -4.38
N ARG A 5 -19.60 -5.35 -4.55
CA ARG A 5 -20.38 -4.23 -4.00
C ARG A 5 -20.40 -4.22 -2.47
N LEU A 6 -20.55 -5.38 -1.85
CA LEU A 6 -20.62 -5.53 -0.41
C LEU A 6 -19.27 -5.18 0.26
N ILE A 7 -18.14 -5.47 -0.40
CA ILE A 7 -16.81 -5.08 0.07
C ILE A 7 -16.61 -3.57 -0.02
N ALA A 8 -17.08 -2.95 -1.11
CA ALA A 8 -17.02 -1.49 -1.27
C ALA A 8 -17.94 -0.78 -0.27
N GLU A 9 -19.14 -1.29 -0.05
CA GLU A 9 -20.08 -0.78 0.96
C GLU A 9 -19.49 -0.90 2.38
N GLN A 10 -18.85 -2.02 2.70
CA GLN A 10 -18.18 -2.20 4.00
C GLN A 10 -16.95 -1.30 4.17
N ALA A 11 -16.17 -1.06 3.11
CA ALA A 11 -15.07 -0.09 3.17
C ALA A 11 -15.59 1.34 3.37
N ASN A 12 -16.71 1.70 2.73
CA ASN A 12 -17.35 3.00 2.88
C ASN A 12 -18.07 3.19 4.23
N GLN A 13 -18.18 2.16 5.07
CA GLN A 13 -18.69 2.29 6.45
C GLN A 13 -17.67 2.91 7.39
N TYR A 14 -16.39 2.91 7.04
CA TYR A 14 -15.35 3.58 7.80
C TYR A 14 -15.31 5.05 7.39
N SER A 15 -15.32 5.95 8.37
CA SER A 15 -15.02 7.35 8.11
C SER A 15 -13.57 7.51 7.62
N ASP A 16 -13.27 8.65 6.98
CA ASP A 16 -11.91 8.94 6.52
C ASP A 16 -10.90 8.91 7.68
N ASP A 17 -11.26 9.46 8.84
CA ASP A 17 -10.43 9.45 10.05
C ASP A 17 -10.19 8.05 10.60
N GLU A 18 -11.21 7.20 10.63
CA GLU A 18 -11.09 5.79 11.06
C GLU A 18 -10.23 4.98 10.08
N SER A 19 -10.39 5.23 8.78
CA SER A 19 -9.62 4.60 7.72
C SER A 19 -8.14 4.95 7.86
N VAL A 20 -7.82 6.25 8.00
CA VAL A 20 -6.44 6.72 8.19
C VAL A 20 -5.83 6.16 9.47
N LYS A 21 -6.59 6.12 10.56
CA LYS A 21 -6.13 5.55 11.83
C LYS A 21 -5.81 4.06 11.69
N LEU A 22 -6.71 3.26 11.12
CA LEU A 22 -6.51 1.82 10.90
C LEU A 22 -5.31 1.54 10.00
N ILE A 23 -5.17 2.32 8.92
CA ILE A 23 -4.04 2.21 8.00
C ILE A 23 -2.74 2.51 8.75
N ARG A 24 -2.68 3.61 9.51
CA ARG A 24 -1.51 3.97 10.30
C ARG A 24 -1.17 2.90 11.35
N GLU A 25 -2.17 2.35 12.04
CA GLU A 25 -1.99 1.24 12.98
C GLU A 25 -1.41 0.00 12.29
N PHE A 26 -1.88 -0.32 11.09
CA PHE A 26 -1.31 -1.40 10.29
C PHE A 26 0.16 -1.15 9.94
N TRP A 27 0.50 0.01 9.37
CA TRP A 27 1.89 0.35 9.00
C TRP A 27 2.83 0.31 10.22
N ASN A 28 2.36 0.77 11.38
CA ASN A 28 3.15 0.78 12.61
C ASN A 28 3.23 -0.60 13.30
N SER A 29 2.36 -1.55 12.95
CA SER A 29 2.32 -2.86 13.60
C SER A 29 3.49 -3.78 13.22
N GLY A 30 4.10 -3.56 12.05
CA GLY A 30 5.14 -4.44 11.50
C GLY A 30 4.66 -5.86 11.15
N LYS A 31 3.35 -6.13 11.22
CA LYS A 31 2.74 -7.43 10.92
C LYS A 31 2.37 -7.54 9.45
N SER A 32 2.25 -8.76 8.94
CA SER A 32 1.64 -8.96 7.63
C SER A 32 0.17 -8.55 7.64
N LEU A 33 -0.37 -8.14 6.49
CA LEU A 33 -1.76 -7.68 6.39
C LEU A 33 -2.76 -8.76 6.84
N ASN A 34 -2.46 -10.03 6.54
CA ASN A 34 -3.30 -11.15 6.94
C ASN A 34 -3.32 -11.30 8.48
N GLU A 35 -2.16 -11.24 9.13
CA GLU A 35 -2.06 -11.29 10.60
C GLU A 35 -2.72 -10.09 11.27
N PHE A 36 -2.63 -8.91 10.66
CA PHE A 36 -3.31 -7.71 11.16
C PHE A 36 -4.83 -7.86 11.10
N CYS A 37 -5.39 -8.39 10.01
CA CYS A 37 -6.83 -8.50 9.81
C CYS A 37 -7.49 -9.65 10.61
N ILE A 38 -6.70 -10.59 11.16
CA ILE A 38 -7.20 -11.67 12.02
C ILE A 38 -7.59 -11.15 13.43
N ILE A 39 -7.07 -9.98 13.83
CA ILE A 39 -7.35 -9.38 15.14
C ILE A 39 -8.83 -8.98 15.22
N LYS A 40 -9.50 -9.40 16.31
CA LYS A 40 -10.93 -9.11 16.52
C LYS A 40 -11.15 -7.59 16.57
N GLY A 41 -12.08 -7.11 15.73
CA GLY A 41 -12.39 -5.69 15.59
C GLY A 41 -11.67 -5.01 14.42
N HIS A 42 -10.74 -5.69 13.76
CA HIS A 42 -10.13 -5.20 12.53
C HIS A 42 -11.00 -5.53 11.30
N PRO A 43 -10.92 -4.70 10.25
CA PRO A 43 -11.57 -4.99 8.97
C PRO A 43 -11.06 -6.31 8.39
N SER A 44 -11.91 -6.96 7.58
CA SER A 44 -11.49 -8.13 6.81
C SER A 44 -10.36 -7.77 5.83
N PHE A 45 -9.57 -8.76 5.44
CA PHE A 45 -8.45 -8.58 4.50
C PHE A 45 -8.84 -7.80 3.24
N GLN A 46 -9.99 -8.14 2.64
CA GLN A 46 -10.48 -7.49 1.41
C GLN A 46 -10.89 -6.03 1.65
N VAL A 47 -11.50 -5.74 2.80
CA VAL A 47 -11.89 -4.38 3.19
C VAL A 47 -10.64 -3.55 3.49
N MET A 48 -9.67 -4.10 4.24
CA MET A 48 -8.42 -3.42 4.57
C MET A 48 -7.59 -3.10 3.31
N MET A 49 -7.50 -4.04 2.37
CA MET A 49 -6.88 -3.80 1.06
C MET A 49 -7.55 -2.64 0.32
N LYS A 50 -8.89 -2.57 0.36
CA LYS A 50 -9.65 -1.49 -0.29
C LYS A 50 -9.40 -0.15 0.40
N LEU A 51 -9.39 -0.10 1.73
CA LEU A 51 -9.09 1.11 2.51
C LEU A 51 -7.69 1.65 2.17
N ILE A 52 -6.68 0.78 2.15
CA ILE A 52 -5.31 1.15 1.76
C ILE A 52 -5.29 1.71 0.34
N SER A 53 -5.96 1.04 -0.60
CA SER A 53 -6.00 1.46 -2.01
C SER A 53 -6.69 2.81 -2.21
N ILE A 54 -7.73 3.12 -1.41
CA ILE A 54 -8.41 4.43 -1.44
C ILE A 54 -7.50 5.51 -0.85
N SER A 55 -6.84 5.23 0.28
CA SER A 55 -5.93 6.18 0.95
C SER A 55 -4.65 6.49 0.17
N ALA A 56 -4.21 5.56 -0.70
CA ALA A 56 -3.05 5.70 -1.56
C ALA A 56 -3.37 6.37 -2.91
N ALA A 57 -4.65 6.73 -3.16
CA ALA A 57 -5.01 7.52 -4.32
C ALA A 57 -4.45 8.95 -4.14
N PRO A 58 -3.56 9.42 -5.03
CA PRO A 58 -3.06 10.78 -4.94
C PRO A 58 -4.24 11.75 -5.08
N CYS A 59 -4.35 12.69 -4.14
CA CYS A 59 -4.98 13.97 -4.39
C CYS A 59 -4.12 14.69 -5.44
N GLU A 60 -4.29 14.31 -6.71
CA GLU A 60 -3.92 15.05 -7.94
C GLU A 60 -4.16 14.12 -9.13
N ARG A 61 -5.40 14.14 -9.64
CA ARG A 61 -5.67 13.71 -11.02
C ARG A 61 -5.18 14.81 -11.96
N SER A 62 -3.90 14.78 -12.28
CA SER A 62 -3.38 15.23 -13.56
C SER A 62 -2.80 14.01 -14.29
N ASP A 63 -3.61 13.49 -15.20
CA ASP A 63 -3.22 12.80 -16.44
C ASP A 63 -2.01 11.84 -16.42
N SER A 64 -2.02 10.83 -15.54
CA SER A 64 -1.47 9.55 -15.94
C SER A 64 -2.15 8.38 -15.21
N SER A 65 -2.85 7.55 -16.00
CA SER A 65 -3.12 6.13 -15.78
C SER A 65 -3.15 5.69 -14.31
N SER A 66 -4.32 5.70 -13.69
CA SER A 66 -4.65 5.05 -12.40
C SER A 66 -3.76 3.84 -12.07
N TRP A 67 -2.72 4.07 -11.26
CA TRP A 67 -1.77 3.05 -10.78
C TRP A 67 -2.44 1.98 -9.91
N TRP A 68 -3.72 2.20 -9.56
CA TRP A 68 -4.53 1.38 -8.67
C TRP A 68 -5.87 0.97 -9.29
N ASP A 69 -6.01 0.98 -10.63
CA ASP A 69 -7.10 0.22 -11.25
C ASP A 69 -6.79 -1.26 -11.04
N ILE A 70 -7.22 -1.73 -9.87
CA ILE A 70 -7.31 -3.12 -9.45
C ILE A 70 -8.41 -3.75 -10.33
N ALA A 71 -8.07 -3.94 -11.60
CA ALA A 71 -8.72 -4.90 -12.46
C ALA A 71 -8.36 -6.29 -11.91
N ASP A 72 -9.40 -6.96 -11.41
CA ASP A 72 -9.46 -8.38 -11.12
C ASP A 72 -8.37 -8.98 -10.22
N ILE A 73 -8.60 -8.85 -8.91
CA ILE A 73 -8.15 -9.87 -7.94
C ILE A 73 -9.08 -11.10 -8.08
N ASP A 74 -9.09 -11.69 -9.27
CA ASP A 74 -9.57 -13.05 -9.49
C ASP A 74 -8.41 -13.83 -10.09
N GLY A 75 -7.50 -14.23 -9.20
CA GLY A 75 -6.64 -15.40 -9.38
C GLY A 75 -5.85 -15.50 -10.68
N GLN A 76 -4.93 -14.57 -10.93
CA GLN A 76 -3.61 -14.79 -11.54
C GLN A 76 -2.99 -13.43 -11.83
N TYR A 77 -2.00 -12.99 -11.04
CA TYR A 77 -1.11 -11.96 -11.56
C TYR A 77 -0.41 -12.54 -12.79
N ASN A 78 -0.58 -11.91 -13.95
CA ASN A 78 0.18 -12.30 -15.14
C ASN A 78 1.68 -12.11 -14.83
N ASP A 79 2.54 -13.01 -15.32
CA ASP A 79 4.00 -12.93 -15.17
C ASP A 79 4.53 -11.55 -15.57
N GLU A 80 3.89 -10.89 -16.53
CA GLU A 80 4.22 -9.53 -16.94
C GLU A 80 3.92 -8.48 -15.86
N GLN A 81 2.81 -8.61 -15.12
CA GLN A 81 2.49 -7.72 -14.00
C GLN A 81 3.45 -7.95 -12.83
N LEU A 82 3.78 -9.21 -12.52
CA LEU A 82 4.77 -9.55 -11.50
C LEU A 82 6.16 -9.02 -11.87
N SER A 83 6.53 -9.12 -13.14
CA SER A 83 7.79 -8.58 -13.66
C SER A 83 7.84 -7.06 -13.52
N ARG A 84 6.77 -6.35 -13.88
CA ARG A 84 6.67 -4.89 -13.68
C ARG A 84 6.78 -4.50 -12.21
N ILE A 85 6.06 -5.20 -11.33
CA ILE A 85 6.16 -4.99 -9.87
C ILE A 85 7.60 -5.22 -9.38
N ALA A 86 8.25 -6.31 -9.81
CA ALA A 86 9.62 -6.63 -9.44
C ALA A 86 10.62 -5.58 -9.94
N SER A 87 10.47 -5.09 -11.17
CA SER A 87 11.30 -4.01 -11.71
C SER A 87 11.11 -2.70 -10.96
N SER A 88 9.88 -2.32 -10.64
CA SER A 88 9.60 -1.13 -9.82
C SER A 88 10.18 -1.25 -8.41
N LEU A 89 10.07 -2.43 -7.80
CA LEU A 89 10.64 -2.71 -6.49
C LEU A 89 12.17 -2.63 -6.52
N ALA A 90 12.81 -3.14 -7.56
CA ALA A 90 14.26 -3.01 -7.75
C ALA A 90 14.69 -1.54 -7.91
N GLN A 91 13.92 -0.73 -8.64
CA GLN A 91 14.19 0.71 -8.79
C GLN A 91 14.06 1.46 -7.46
N LEU A 92 13.00 1.20 -6.68
CA LEU A 92 12.83 1.78 -5.35
C LEU A 92 13.98 1.37 -4.42
N HIS A 93 14.42 0.11 -4.46
CA HIS A 93 15.58 -0.34 -3.70
C HIS A 93 16.87 0.40 -4.09
N ALA A 94 17.08 0.65 -5.38
CA ALA A 94 18.23 1.42 -5.85
C ALA A 94 18.18 2.88 -5.36
N GLN A 95 17.02 3.52 -5.42
CA GLN A 95 16.81 4.87 -4.90
C GLN A 95 17.05 4.94 -3.39
N LEU A 96 16.52 3.98 -2.63
CA LEU A 96 16.68 3.92 -1.18
C LEU A 96 18.15 3.69 -0.79
N ARG A 97 18.90 2.89 -1.57
CA ARG A 97 20.35 2.74 -1.40
C ARG A 97 21.09 4.06 -1.65
N SER A 98 20.72 4.80 -2.69
CA SER A 98 21.31 6.12 -2.97
C SER A 98 21.08 7.10 -1.82
N ILE A 99 19.85 7.19 -1.33
CA ILE A 99 19.49 8.04 -0.18
C ILE A 99 20.31 7.64 1.05
N LYS A 100 20.43 6.33 1.33
CA LYS A 100 21.24 5.83 2.44
C LYS A 100 22.71 6.26 2.31
N GLN A 101 23.31 6.12 1.13
CA GLN A 101 24.70 6.53 0.89
C GLN A 101 24.90 8.04 1.06
N GLU A 102 23.93 8.85 0.63
CA GLU A 102 23.96 10.30 0.82
C GLU A 102 23.89 10.67 2.31
N ILE A 103 23.01 10.03 3.08
CA ILE A 103 22.93 10.20 4.54
C ILE A 103 24.26 9.80 5.21
N GLU A 104 24.82 8.64 4.85
CA GLU A 104 26.12 8.19 5.39
C GLU A 104 27.25 9.17 5.03
N SER A 105 27.24 9.71 3.81
CA SER A 105 28.20 10.73 3.37
C SER A 105 28.05 12.02 4.17
N LEU A 106 26.82 12.47 4.45
CA LEU A 106 26.56 13.66 5.27
C LEU A 106 26.98 13.44 6.73
N MET A 107 26.74 12.25 7.27
CA MET A 107 27.14 11.89 8.63
C MET A 107 28.67 11.80 8.78
N ASN A 108 29.36 11.24 7.79
CA ASN A 108 30.81 11.09 7.80
C ASN A 108 31.55 12.35 7.34
N GLY A 109 30.87 13.27 6.64
CA GLY A 109 31.40 14.53 6.12
C GLY A 109 31.38 15.71 7.09
N LEU A 110 30.91 15.51 8.33
CA LEU A 110 30.89 16.52 9.40
C LEU A 110 32.21 16.61 10.18
N HIS A 111 33.33 16.37 9.48
CA HIS A 111 34.71 16.53 9.95
C HIS A 111 35.51 17.38 8.95
N TYR A 112 35.20 18.67 8.87
CA TYR A 112 36.14 19.69 8.40
C TYR A 112 36.01 20.92 9.30
#